data_AF-A0A2R3SYG3-F1
#
_entry.id   AF-A0A2R3SYG3-F1
#
_cell.length_a   1.000
_cell.length_b   1.000
_cell.length_c   1.000
_cell.angle_alpha   90.00
_cell.angle_beta   90.00
_cell.angle_gamma   90.00
#
_symmetry.space_group_name_H-M   'P 1'
#
loop_
_entity.id
_entity.type
_entity.pdbx_description
1 polymer ?
#
loop_
_entity_poly.entity_id
_entity_poly.type
_entity_poly.pdbx_seq_one_letter_code
_entity_poly.pdbx_strand_id
1 'polypeptide(L)'
;EGAELIDSVLDVVRKEAENSDCLQGFQVCHSLGGGTGSGMGTLLISKIREEYPDRMMLTFSVFPSPKVSDTVVEPYNATLSVHQLV
;
A
#
# COMPACT_ATOMS: atom_id res chain seq x y z
N GLU A 1 -5.34 13.90 5.62
CA GLU A 1 -5.97 12.60 5.91
C GLU A 1 -5.01 11.42 5.78
N GLY A 2 -4.75 10.85 4.59
CA GLY A 2 -3.93 9.64 4.47
C GLY A 2 -2.49 9.77 5.02
N ALA A 3 -1.85 10.93 4.82
CA ALA A 3 -0.51 11.21 5.34
C ALA A 3 -0.46 11.51 6.84
N GLU A 4 -1.57 11.86 7.48
CA GLU A 4 -1.61 12.08 8.94
C GLU A 4 -1.76 10.76 9.69
N LEU A 5 -2.37 9.76 9.05
CA LEU A 5 -2.55 8.41 9.60
C LEU A 5 -1.33 7.51 9.36
N ILE A 6 -0.41 7.89 8.47
CA ILE A 6 0.74 7.05 8.08
C ILE A 6 1.65 6.78 9.28
N ASP A 7 1.92 7.80 10.10
CA ASP A 7 2.87 7.71 11.21
C ASP A 7 2.36 6.74 12.28
N SER A 8 1.05 6.82 12.59
CA SER A 8 0.40 5.90 13.52
C SER A 8 0.44 4.45 13.02
N VAL A 9 0.28 4.23 11.71
CA VAL A 9 0.36 2.88 11.13
C VAL A 9 1.79 2.37 11.12
N LEU A 10 2.77 3.23 10.79
CA LEU A 10 4.19 2.87 10.78
C LEU A 10 4.69 2.51 12.18
N ASP A 11 4.25 3.21 13.22
CA ASP A 11 4.61 2.85 14.61
C ASP A 11 4.11 1.46 14.99
N VAL A 12 2.89 1.08 14.55
CA VAL A 12 2.37 -0.28 14.74
C VAL A 12 3.19 -1.29 13.95
N VAL A 13 3.51 -1.01 12.69
CA VAL A 13 4.34 -1.89 11.86
C VAL A 13 5.71 -2.09 12.47
N ARG A 14 6.34 -1.03 13.00
CA ARG A 14 7.64 -1.10 13.66
C ARG A 14 7.60 -1.98 14.89
N LYS A 15 6.57 -1.83 15.73
CA LYS A 15 6.37 -2.68 16.91
C LYS A 15 6.23 -4.16 16.53
N GLU A 16 5.47 -4.48 15.49
CA GLU A 16 5.31 -5.87 15.02
C GLU A 16 6.60 -6.43 14.38
N ALA A 17 7.37 -5.58 13.71
CA ALA A 17 8.68 -5.94 13.17
C ALA A 17 9.70 -6.22 14.28
N GLU A 18 9.70 -5.44 15.36
CA GLU A 18 10.55 -5.64 16.55
C GLU A 18 10.16 -6.88 17.36
N ASN A 19 8.87 -7.23 17.39
CA ASN A 19 8.38 -8.47 18.01
C ASN A 19 8.78 -9.74 17.24
N SER A 20 9.26 -9.60 16.01
CA SER A 20 9.62 -10.72 15.13
C SER A 20 11.12 -10.97 15.15
N ASP A 21 11.55 -12.20 15.49
CA ASP A 21 12.98 -12.54 15.54
C ASP A 21 13.69 -12.43 14.18
N CYS A 22 12.99 -12.74 13.08
CA CYS A 22 13.50 -12.60 11.72
C CYS A 22 12.37 -12.26 10.74
N LEU A 23 12.20 -10.97 10.45
CA LEU A 23 11.23 -10.49 9.48
C LEU A 23 11.62 -10.89 8.05
N GLN A 24 10.79 -11.68 7.37
CA GLN A 24 11.04 -12.04 5.97
C GLN A 24 10.63 -10.92 5.01
N GLY A 25 9.52 -10.25 5.30
CA GLY A 25 8.94 -9.25 4.41
C GLY A 25 7.54 -8.83 4.79
N PHE A 26 6.96 -7.98 3.96
CA PHE A 26 5.63 -7.41 4.13
C PHE A 26 4.70 -7.85 2.99
N GLN A 27 3.44 -8.11 3.33
CA GLN A 27 2.36 -8.36 2.39
C GLN A 27 1.35 -7.23 2.50
N VAL A 28 1.15 -6.49 1.40
CA VAL A 28 0.22 -5.36 1.34
C VAL A 28 -0.92 -5.70 0.40
N CYS A 29 -2.14 -5.76 0.93
CA CYS A 29 -3.35 -6.00 0.16
C CYS A 29 -4.12 -4.68 -0.01
N HIS A 30 -4.35 -4.26 -1.25
CA HIS A 30 -5.02 -2.98 -1.52
C HIS A 30 -5.75 -2.97 -2.87
N SER A 31 -6.73 -2.07 -3.03
CA SER A 31 -7.40 -1.86 -4.32
C SER A 31 -6.75 -0.72 -5.09
N LEU A 32 -6.63 -0.87 -6.40
CA LEU A 32 -6.07 0.17 -7.28
C LEU A 32 -7.12 1.21 -7.69
N GLY A 33 -8.40 0.83 -7.69
CA GLY A 33 -9.49 1.72 -8.09
C GLY A 33 -9.93 2.72 -7.01
N GLY A 34 -9.79 2.36 -5.72
CA GLY A 34 -10.30 3.18 -4.62
C GLY A 34 -9.28 4.20 -4.12
N GLY A 35 -9.72 5.42 -3.78
CA GLY A 35 -8.81 6.51 -3.39
C GLY A 35 -7.91 6.19 -2.17
N THR A 36 -8.42 5.46 -1.18
CA THR A 36 -7.61 5.05 -0.01
C THR A 36 -6.65 3.92 -0.33
N GLY A 37 -7.15 2.84 -0.97
CA GLY A 37 -6.32 1.70 -1.34
C GLY A 37 -5.19 2.08 -2.29
N SER A 38 -5.49 2.98 -3.22
CA SER A 38 -4.57 3.41 -4.25
C SER A 38 -3.62 4.49 -3.71
N GLY A 39 -4.11 5.53 -3.03
CA GLY A 39 -3.30 6.64 -2.52
C GLY A 39 -2.53 6.32 -1.24
N MET A 40 -3.23 5.89 -0.19
CA MET A 40 -2.61 5.60 1.11
C MET A 40 -1.78 4.31 1.07
N GLY A 41 -2.24 3.27 0.36
CA GLY A 41 -1.49 2.03 0.19
C GLY A 41 -0.13 2.25 -0.49
N THR A 42 -0.10 3.10 -1.51
CA THR A 42 1.14 3.47 -2.21
C THR A 42 2.11 4.24 -1.30
N LEU A 43 1.61 5.21 -0.53
CA LEU A 43 2.44 5.97 0.42
C LEU A 43 3.05 5.05 1.49
N LEU A 44 2.25 4.10 1.99
CA LEU A 44 2.69 3.11 2.98
C LEU A 44 3.78 2.19 2.43
N ILE A 45 3.61 1.73 1.19
CA ILE A 45 4.64 0.96 0.47
C ILE A 45 5.94 1.75 0.35
N SER A 46 5.89 3.01 -0.06
CA SER A 46 7.09 3.85 -0.18
C SER A 46 7.83 3.97 1.16
N LYS A 47 7.10 4.21 2.25
CA LYS A 47 7.69 4.36 3.58
C LYS A 47 8.29 3.08 4.14
N ILE A 48 7.62 1.94 3.93
CA ILE A 48 8.17 0.63 4.34
C ILE A 48 9.44 0.31 3.54
N ARG A 49 9.49 0.63 2.24
CA ARG A 49 10.70 0.50 1.41
C ARG A 49 11.85 1.39 1.90
N GLU A 50 11.55 2.59 2.40
CA GLU A 50 12.54 3.49 2.99
C GLU A 50 13.11 2.95 4.31
N GLU A 51 12.28 2.44 5.22
CA GLU A 51 12.74 1.92 6.53
C GLU A 51 13.35 0.51 6.46
N TYR A 52 12.84 -0.35 5.57
CA TYR A 52 13.23 -1.76 5.45
C TYR A 52 13.64 -2.13 4.01
N PRO A 53 14.75 -1.58 3.48
CA PRO A 53 15.13 -1.75 2.08
C PRO A 53 15.48 -3.21 1.70
N ASP A 54 16.00 -3.98 2.65
CA ASP A 54 16.46 -5.36 2.40
C ASP A 54 15.36 -6.42 2.60
N ARG A 55 14.12 -6.01 2.91
CA ARG A 55 13.00 -6.93 3.19
C ARG A 55 12.13 -7.11 1.96
N MET A 56 11.63 -8.33 1.77
CA MET A 56 10.75 -8.63 0.63
C MET A 56 9.45 -7.85 0.77
N MET A 57 8.95 -7.28 -0.32
CA MET A 57 7.64 -6.64 -0.36
C MET A 57 6.78 -7.31 -1.43
N LEU A 58 5.61 -7.78 -1.00
CA LEU A 58 4.60 -8.40 -1.85
C LEU A 58 3.33 -7.57 -1.81
N THR A 59 2.82 -7.22 -2.99
CA THR A 59 1.59 -6.43 -3.13
C THR A 59 0.50 -7.26 -3.80
N PHE A 60 -0.61 -7.48 -3.09
CA PHE A 60 -1.82 -8.06 -3.66
C PHE A 60 -2.78 -6.94 -4.03
N SER A 61 -2.74 -6.55 -5.31
CA SER A 61 -3.50 -5.42 -5.82
C SER A 61 -4.74 -5.88 -6.57
N VAL A 62 -5.92 -5.37 -6.19
CA VAL A 62 -7.18 -5.63 -6.91
C VAL A 62 -7.32 -4.63 -8.06
N PHE A 63 -7.33 -5.15 -9.30
CA PHE A 63 -7.53 -4.35 -10.50
C PHE A 63 -9.01 -3.96 -10.68
N PRO A 64 -9.32 -2.72 -11.08
CA PRO A 64 -10.70 -2.30 -11.32
C PRO A 64 -11.32 -3.08 -12.48
N SER A 65 -12.63 -3.28 -12.43
CA SER A 65 -13.40 -3.97 -13.47
C SER A 65 -14.66 -3.20 -13.84
N PRO A 66 -14.93 -2.96 -15.13
CA PRO A 66 -16.05 -2.13 -15.59
C PRO A 66 -17.43 -2.71 -15.23
N LYS A 67 -17.51 -3.99 -14.82
CA LYS A 67 -18.77 -4.65 -14.44
C LYS A 67 -19.17 -4.42 -12.98
N VAL A 68 -18.22 -4.07 -12.12
CA VAL A 68 -18.39 -3.92 -10.66
C VAL A 68 -17.82 -2.59 -10.17
N SER A 69 -17.51 -1.68 -11.10
CA SER A 69 -16.91 -0.39 -10.83
C SER A 69 -17.95 0.55 -10.25
N ASP A 70 -17.75 1.00 -9.02
CA ASP A 70 -18.64 1.95 -8.34
C ASP A 70 -18.22 3.40 -8.60
N THR A 71 -17.01 3.65 -9.14
CA THR A 71 -16.52 5.01 -9.40
C THR A 71 -15.97 5.18 -10.81
N VAL A 72 -16.40 6.26 -11.49
CA VAL A 72 -15.95 6.60 -12.86
C VAL A 72 -14.46 6.96 -12.95
N VAL A 73 -13.81 7.19 -11.80
CA VAL A 73 -12.40 7.59 -11.69
C VAL A 73 -11.45 6.42 -11.41
N GLU A 74 -11.95 5.18 -11.31
CA GLU A 74 -11.09 4.01 -11.09
C GLU A 74 -9.93 3.87 -12.09
N PRO A 75 -10.10 4.13 -13.40
CA PRO A 75 -8.99 4.03 -14.34
C PRO A 75 -7.88 5.04 -14.07
N TYR A 76 -8.23 6.25 -13.62
CA TYR A 76 -7.26 7.28 -13.25
C TYR A 76 -6.47 6.88 -12.00
N ASN A 77 -7.18 6.42 -10.96
CA ASN A 77 -6.57 5.96 -9.71
C ASN A 77 -5.64 4.77 -9.95
N ALA A 78 -6.07 3.81 -10.77
CA ALA A 78 -5.27 2.64 -11.09
C ALA A 78 -4.00 3.02 -11.87
N THR A 79 -4.11 3.89 -12.87
CA THR A 79 -2.95 4.33 -13.65
C THR A 79 -1.92 5.07 -12.79
N LEU A 80 -2.38 6.00 -11.95
CA LEU A 80 -1.51 6.75 -11.05
C LEU A 80 -0.84 5.87 -10.00
N SER A 81 -1.57 4.88 -9.48
CA SER A 81 -1.06 4.00 -8.43
C SER A 81 -0.09 2.95 -8.98
N VAL A 82 -0.35 2.43 -10.19
CA VAL A 82 0.60 1.54 -10.88
C VAL A 82 1.94 2.22 -11.11
N HIS A 83 1.95 3.51 -11.47
CA HIS A 83 3.20 4.25 -11.65
C HIS A 83 4.08 4.29 -10.39
N GLN A 84 3.47 4.25 -9.20
CA GLN A 84 4.19 4.31 -7.93
C GLN A 84 4.52 2.91 -7.36
N LEU A 85 3.85 1.87 -7.86
CA LEU A 85 4.12 0.47 -7.51
C LEU A 85 5.30 -0.12 -8.29
N VAL A 86 5.58 0.40 -9.49
CA VAL A 86 6.69 0.02 -10.39
C VAL A 86 7.95 0.80 -10.03
#